data_AF-A0A6G1SIW6-F1
#
_entry.id   AF-A0A6G1SIW6-F1
#
_cell.length_a   1.000
_cell.length_b   1.000
_cell.length_c   1.000
_cell.angle_alpha   90.00
_cell.angle_beta   90.00
_cell.angle_gamma   90.00
#
_symmetry.space_group_name_H-M   'P 1'
#
loop_
_entity.id
_entity.type
_entity.pdbx_description
1 polymer ?
#
loop_
_entity_poly.entity_id
_entity_poly.type
_entity_poly.pdbx_seq_one_letter_code
_entity_poly.pdbx_strand_id
1 'polypeptide(L)'
;MKLLLQPSKQLLNNSLLYCQRSLDKYFKYLQLQLQQHQQPPPPRHIHLRHHPQQQQLQSTMADQAVVDKLEAGFAKLQATTPEQCHSLLKKYLTREVLDKNKTKKTAMGATLLDVCQSGFENLDSGVGIYAPDAESYTLFADLFNPIIEDYHGGFKATDKHPPSDFGDMNTLVNLDPNNEFVISTRVRCGRSLQGYPFNPCLTEAQYKEMEQKVSSTLKEVTDDLAGTYYPLTGMTKETQQQLIDDHFLFKEGDRFLQAANACRYWPTGRGIYHNAEKTFLVWVNEEDHLRIISMQKGGDLKTIYDRLIRGAKAIEAKVPFSRDDRLGFLTFCPTNLGTTIRASVHIKLPKLAADRKKLEEVAGRYNLQVRGTSGEHTESIGGIYDISNKRRLGLTEYQAVREMQDGILELIKIEKSL
;
A
#
# COMPACT_ATOMS: atom_id res chain seq x y z
N MET A 1 -7.30 -84.91 -18.90
CA MET A 1 -6.35 -84.31 -17.94
C MET A 1 -7.11 -83.47 -16.92
N LYS A 2 -7.31 -84.02 -15.71
CA LYS A 2 -7.80 -83.29 -14.52
C LYS A 2 -6.58 -82.94 -13.67
N LEU A 3 -6.40 -81.67 -13.31
CA LEU A 3 -5.55 -81.14 -12.22
C LEU A 3 -5.98 -79.67 -12.03
N LEU A 4 -6.91 -79.38 -11.10
CA LEU A 4 -6.67 -78.89 -9.73
C LEU A 4 -5.97 -77.52 -9.65
N LEU A 5 -6.70 -76.52 -9.16
CA LEU A 5 -6.21 -75.45 -8.28
C LEU A 5 -7.43 -74.84 -7.56
N GLN A 6 -7.83 -75.45 -6.44
CA GLN A 6 -8.66 -74.77 -5.44
C GLN A 6 -7.72 -74.06 -4.45
N PRO A 7 -7.91 -72.77 -4.14
CA PRO A 7 -7.15 -72.13 -3.07
C PRO A 7 -7.54 -72.77 -1.74
N SER A 8 -6.54 -73.19 -0.97
CA SER A 8 -6.74 -73.86 0.31
C SER A 8 -7.47 -72.92 1.29
N LYS A 9 -8.41 -73.47 2.08
CA LYS A 9 -9.11 -72.74 3.17
C LYS A 9 -8.15 -71.98 4.10
N GLN A 10 -6.90 -72.40 4.17
CA GLN A 10 -5.84 -71.79 4.97
C GLN A 10 -5.39 -70.42 4.44
N LEU A 11 -5.38 -70.20 3.11
CA LEU A 11 -5.06 -68.90 2.50
C LEU A 11 -6.19 -67.88 2.71
N LEU A 12 -7.45 -68.29 2.59
CA LEU A 12 -8.60 -67.41 2.87
C LEU A 12 -8.66 -67.00 4.34
N ASN A 13 -8.41 -67.93 5.26
CA ASN A 13 -8.37 -67.63 6.70
C ASN A 13 -7.22 -66.69 7.07
N ASN A 14 -6.05 -66.82 6.45
CA ASN A 14 -4.93 -65.91 6.68
C ASN A 14 -5.21 -64.48 6.18
N SER A 15 -5.88 -64.34 5.03
CA SER A 15 -6.29 -63.03 4.50
C SER A 15 -7.36 -62.35 5.36
N LEU A 16 -8.34 -63.12 5.86
CA LEU A 16 -9.34 -62.63 6.82
C LEU A 16 -8.71 -62.19 8.14
N LEU A 17 -7.76 -62.97 8.67
CA LEU A 17 -7.03 -62.62 9.90
C LEU A 17 -6.16 -61.35 9.71
N TYR A 18 -5.61 -61.15 8.50
CA TYR A 18 -4.84 -59.94 8.17
C TYR A 18 -5.72 -58.69 8.06
N CYS A 19 -6.89 -58.80 7.41
CA CYS A 19 -7.88 -57.72 7.35
C CYS A 19 -8.40 -57.35 8.74
N GLN A 20 -8.66 -58.34 9.60
CA GLN A 20 -9.17 -58.12 10.95
C GLN A 20 -8.12 -57.42 11.84
N ARG A 21 -6.85 -57.82 11.76
CA ARG A 21 -5.75 -57.13 12.47
C ARG A 21 -5.50 -55.69 11.99
N SER A 22 -5.72 -55.41 10.70
CA SER A 22 -5.62 -54.05 10.16
C SER A 22 -6.79 -53.17 10.59
N LEU A 23 -8.01 -53.70 10.63
CA LEU A 23 -9.18 -53.02 11.17
C LEU A 23 -9.03 -52.74 12.67
N ASP A 24 -8.53 -53.68 13.46
CA ASP A 24 -8.28 -53.49 14.90
C ASP A 24 -7.22 -52.40 15.17
N LYS A 25 -6.18 -52.32 14.32
CA LYS A 25 -5.20 -51.22 14.38
C LYS A 25 -5.84 -49.86 14.04
N TYR A 26 -6.72 -49.82 13.03
CA TYR A 26 -7.40 -48.61 12.63
C TYR A 26 -8.42 -48.14 13.68
N PHE A 27 -9.15 -49.06 14.31
CA PHE A 27 -10.05 -48.76 15.42
C PHE A 27 -9.29 -48.29 16.67
N LYS A 28 -8.14 -48.89 17.01
CA LYS A 28 -7.28 -48.38 18.08
C LYS A 28 -6.73 -46.99 17.79
N TYR A 29 -6.36 -46.71 16.54
CA TYR A 29 -5.91 -45.39 16.12
C TYR A 29 -7.04 -44.34 16.25
N LEU A 30 -8.26 -44.67 15.81
CA LEU A 30 -9.42 -43.79 15.96
C LEU A 30 -9.83 -43.58 17.42
N GLN A 31 -9.75 -44.61 18.28
CA GLN A 31 -9.97 -44.46 19.72
C GLN A 31 -8.92 -43.55 20.39
N LEU A 32 -7.64 -43.65 19.98
CA LEU A 32 -6.58 -42.75 20.44
C LEU A 32 -6.82 -41.30 20.01
N GLN A 33 -7.31 -41.08 18.79
CA GLN A 33 -7.67 -39.73 18.29
C GLN A 33 -8.90 -39.15 19.01
N LEU A 34 -9.91 -39.98 19.31
CA LEU A 34 -11.10 -39.56 20.07
C LEU A 34 -10.78 -39.25 21.54
N GLN A 35 -9.84 -39.97 22.16
CA GLN A 35 -9.37 -39.65 23.51
C GLN A 35 -8.54 -38.36 23.57
N GLN A 36 -7.86 -37.98 22.47
CA GLN A 36 -7.13 -36.71 22.38
C GLN A 36 -8.05 -35.48 22.19
N HIS A 37 -9.29 -35.67 21.72
CA HIS A 37 -10.24 -34.58 21.48
C HIS A 37 -11.26 -34.34 22.60
N GLN A 38 -11.22 -35.11 23.70
CA GLN A 38 -12.14 -34.95 24.83
C GLN A 38 -11.54 -34.32 26.09
N GLN A 39 -10.30 -33.82 26.04
CA GLN A 39 -9.74 -33.03 27.15
C GLN A 39 -9.61 -31.56 26.75
N PRO A 40 -10.18 -30.61 27.53
CA PRO A 40 -9.86 -29.21 27.35
C PRO A 40 -8.35 -29.02 27.58
N PRO A 41 -7.67 -28.17 26.79
CA PRO A 41 -6.24 -27.98 26.97
C PRO A 41 -5.98 -27.45 28.39
N PRO A 42 -4.96 -27.95 29.11
CA PRO A 42 -4.60 -27.38 30.40
C PRO A 42 -4.20 -25.92 30.20
N PRO A 43 -4.45 -25.02 31.18
CA PRO A 43 -3.98 -23.65 31.10
C PRO A 43 -2.46 -23.68 30.88
N ARG A 44 -2.01 -23.11 29.76
CA ARG A 44 -0.59 -22.96 29.47
C ARG A 44 -0.01 -21.95 30.46
N HIS A 45 0.44 -22.43 31.62
CA HIS A 45 1.53 -21.77 32.33
C HIS A 45 2.77 -21.95 31.46
N ILE A 46 3.12 -20.89 30.73
CA ILE A 46 4.38 -20.80 30.01
C ILE A 46 5.46 -20.74 31.10
N HIS A 47 6.06 -21.89 31.42
CA HIS A 47 7.38 -21.89 32.02
C HIS A 47 8.36 -21.47 30.93
N LEU A 48 8.60 -20.15 30.86
CA LEU A 48 9.78 -19.58 30.25
C LEU A 48 10.98 -20.28 30.90
N ARG A 49 11.65 -21.19 30.16
CA ARG A 49 13.05 -21.48 30.47
C ARG A 49 13.79 -20.15 30.30
N HIS A 50 14.15 -19.53 31.41
CA HIS A 50 15.10 -18.43 31.44
C HIS A 50 16.45 -18.93 30.93
N HIS A 51 16.65 -18.85 29.61
CA HIS A 51 17.96 -18.43 29.13
C HIS A 51 18.10 -16.96 29.52
N PRO A 52 19.19 -16.54 30.18
CA PRO A 52 19.46 -15.13 30.39
C PRO A 52 19.87 -14.53 29.04
N GLN A 53 18.91 -14.28 28.16
CA GLN A 53 19.06 -13.19 27.22
C GLN A 53 18.93 -11.94 28.09
N GLN A 54 20.03 -11.20 28.20
CA GLN A 54 19.98 -9.82 28.66
C GLN A 54 18.98 -9.08 27.76
N GLN A 55 17.72 -8.94 28.22
CA GLN A 55 16.87 -7.87 27.75
C GLN A 55 17.52 -6.59 28.24
N GLN A 56 18.44 -6.05 27.44
CA GLN A 56 18.72 -4.63 27.52
C GLN A 56 17.37 -3.94 27.33
N LEU A 57 16.87 -3.30 28.40
CA LEU A 57 15.88 -2.25 28.29
C LEU A 57 16.45 -1.26 27.26
N GLN A 58 15.98 -1.36 26.01
CA GLN A 58 16.36 -0.38 25.01
C GLN A 58 15.87 0.97 25.53
N SER A 59 16.80 1.90 25.67
CA SER A 59 16.50 3.27 26.05
C SER A 59 15.39 3.80 25.15
N THR A 60 14.27 4.20 25.76
CA THR A 60 13.18 4.92 25.07
C THR A 60 13.62 6.31 24.62
N MET A 61 14.83 6.75 25.00
CA MET A 61 15.41 8.01 24.58
C MET A 61 16.32 7.87 23.37
N ALA A 62 16.23 8.83 22.44
CA ALA A 62 17.15 9.00 21.33
C ALA A 62 18.58 9.29 21.82
N ASP A 63 19.55 8.71 21.13
CA ASP A 63 20.96 8.90 21.44
C ASP A 63 21.38 10.32 21.06
N GLN A 64 22.38 10.89 21.75
CA GLN A 64 22.78 12.29 21.53
C GLN A 64 23.09 12.60 20.06
N ALA A 65 23.72 11.67 19.34
CA ALA A 65 24.02 11.85 17.91
C ALA A 65 22.76 11.99 17.02
N VAL A 66 21.63 11.38 17.40
CA VAL A 66 20.35 11.54 16.70
C VAL A 66 19.78 12.93 16.98
N VAL A 67 19.85 13.38 18.24
CA VAL A 67 19.42 14.72 18.65
C VAL A 67 20.24 15.78 17.91
N ASP A 68 21.57 15.64 17.83
CA ASP A 68 22.44 16.59 17.14
C ASP A 68 22.10 16.70 15.64
N LYS A 69 21.80 15.57 14.99
CA LYS A 69 21.33 15.55 13.59
C LYS A 69 19.97 16.22 13.41
N LEU A 70 19.04 16.01 14.35
CA LEU A 70 17.74 16.67 14.35
C LEU A 70 17.88 18.19 14.48
N GLU A 71 18.72 18.65 15.40
CA GLU A 71 19.01 20.07 15.60
C GLU A 71 19.65 20.70 14.35
N ALA A 72 20.60 19.99 13.72
CA ALA A 72 21.21 20.44 12.46
C ALA A 72 20.21 20.48 11.30
N GLY A 73 19.36 19.46 11.15
CA GLY A 73 18.31 19.40 10.13
C GLY A 73 17.26 20.50 10.31
N PHE A 74 16.86 20.76 11.56
CA PHE A 74 15.98 21.88 11.89
C PHE A 74 16.61 23.23 11.55
N ALA A 75 17.87 23.46 11.95
CA ALA A 75 18.59 24.68 11.61
C ALA A 75 18.69 24.89 10.08
N LYS A 76 18.97 23.81 9.33
CA LYS A 76 18.98 23.81 7.86
C LYS A 76 17.63 24.24 7.28
N LEU A 77 16.50 23.71 7.79
CA LEU A 77 15.17 24.14 7.36
C LEU A 77 14.89 25.61 7.65
N GLN A 78 15.22 26.09 8.86
CA GLN A 78 14.97 27.48 9.26
C GLN A 78 15.82 28.49 8.48
N ALA A 79 17.00 28.08 7.99
CA ALA A 79 17.87 28.92 7.17
C ALA A 79 17.35 29.14 5.72
N THR A 80 16.29 28.44 5.29
CA THR A 80 15.76 28.55 3.93
C THR A 80 14.71 29.66 3.77
N THR A 81 14.69 30.32 2.62
CA THR A 81 13.61 31.25 2.26
C THR A 81 12.32 30.51 1.85
N PRO A 82 11.15 31.17 1.78
CA PRO A 82 9.91 30.56 1.28
C PRO A 82 10.03 30.00 -0.15
N GLU A 83 10.85 30.62 -1.00
CA GLU A 83 11.09 30.18 -2.38
C GLU A 83 11.95 28.90 -2.43
N GLN A 84 12.82 28.71 -1.43
CA GLN A 84 13.72 27.56 -1.36
C GLN A 84 13.06 26.34 -0.71
N CYS A 85 12.14 26.54 0.23
CA CYS A 85 11.42 25.45 0.89
C CYS A 85 10.03 25.92 1.31
N HIS A 86 9.03 25.20 0.81
CA HIS A 86 7.60 25.39 1.12
C HIS A 86 6.96 24.11 1.69
N SER A 87 7.79 23.20 2.22
CA SER A 87 7.34 21.91 2.74
C SER A 87 6.42 22.05 3.95
N LEU A 88 5.45 21.15 4.09
CA LEU A 88 4.64 21.06 5.31
C LEU A 88 5.50 20.72 6.54
N LEU A 89 6.60 19.98 6.37
CA LEU A 89 7.60 19.77 7.42
C LEU A 89 8.13 21.11 7.95
N LYS A 90 8.62 22.00 7.09
CA LYS A 90 9.14 23.32 7.49
C LYS A 90 8.06 24.15 8.20
N LYS A 91 6.82 24.09 7.71
CA LYS A 91 5.69 24.82 8.27
C LYS A 91 5.33 24.38 9.69
N TYR A 92 5.38 23.09 9.98
CA TYR A 92 4.81 22.52 11.21
C TYR A 92 5.83 21.96 12.21
N LEU A 93 7.07 21.68 11.79
CA LEU A 93 8.15 21.41 12.74
C LEU A 93 8.62 22.73 13.35
N THR A 94 7.93 23.18 14.40
CA THR A 94 8.35 24.33 15.20
C THR A 94 9.42 23.93 16.21
N ARG A 95 10.09 24.92 16.83
CA ARG A 95 11.02 24.69 17.95
C ARG A 95 10.36 23.89 19.08
N GLU A 96 9.13 24.25 19.44
CA GLU A 96 8.34 23.56 20.47
C GLU A 96 8.06 22.10 20.10
N VAL A 97 7.62 21.84 18.86
CA VAL A 97 7.36 20.48 18.38
C VAL A 97 8.65 19.66 18.36
N LEU A 98 9.78 20.25 17.95
CA LEU A 98 11.09 19.61 17.98
C LEU A 98 11.50 19.25 19.42
N ASP A 99 11.51 20.21 20.36
CA ASP A 99 11.92 19.96 21.75
C ASP A 99 11.10 18.86 22.42
N LYS A 100 9.78 18.88 22.20
CA LYS A 100 8.86 17.90 22.77
C LYS A 100 9.11 16.48 22.26
N ASN A 101 9.69 16.32 21.07
CA ASN A 101 9.72 15.03 20.37
C ASN A 101 11.13 14.51 20.04
N LYS A 102 12.17 15.34 20.04
CA LYS A 102 13.53 14.98 19.58
C LYS A 102 14.21 13.85 20.35
N THR A 103 13.77 13.60 21.58
CA THR A 103 14.30 12.53 22.42
C THR A 103 13.45 11.26 22.39
N LYS A 104 12.28 11.25 21.75
CA LYS A 104 11.38 10.08 21.77
C LYS A 104 11.80 9.02 20.76
N LYS A 105 11.47 7.75 21.06
CA LYS A 105 11.58 6.58 20.18
C LYS A 105 10.33 5.72 20.27
N THR A 106 9.94 5.11 19.15
CA THR A 106 8.89 4.09 19.11
C THR A 106 9.41 2.77 19.71
N ALA A 107 8.52 1.79 19.92
CA ALA A 107 8.91 0.45 20.34
C ALA A 107 9.83 -0.27 19.34
N MET A 108 9.83 0.16 18.07
CA MET A 108 10.74 -0.36 17.02
C MET A 108 12.02 0.48 16.88
N GLY A 109 12.22 1.46 17.76
CA GLY A 109 13.41 2.31 17.78
C GLY A 109 13.37 3.46 16.78
N ALA A 110 12.26 3.70 16.09
CA ALA A 110 12.12 4.80 15.16
C ALA A 110 12.09 6.14 15.90
N THR A 111 12.79 7.14 15.35
CA THR A 111 12.97 8.46 15.95
C THR A 111 12.31 9.54 15.10
N LEU A 112 12.24 10.77 15.63
CA LEU A 112 11.82 11.93 14.83
C LEU A 112 12.79 12.20 13.66
N LEU A 113 14.05 11.77 13.75
CA LEU A 113 14.99 11.91 12.63
C LEU A 113 14.52 11.06 11.45
N ASP A 114 14.15 9.80 11.70
CA ASP A 114 13.67 8.88 10.65
C ASP A 114 12.40 9.41 9.98
N VAL A 115 11.56 10.15 10.73
CA VAL A 115 10.37 10.82 10.21
C VAL A 115 10.72 11.98 9.27
N CYS A 116 11.68 12.82 9.66
CA CYS A 116 11.97 14.10 8.99
C CYS A 116 13.12 14.06 7.97
N GLN A 117 13.94 13.00 7.96
CA GLN A 117 15.20 12.95 7.22
C GLN A 117 15.03 13.28 5.73
N SER A 118 13.98 12.74 5.09
CA SER A 118 13.70 13.04 3.68
C SER A 118 13.51 14.54 3.43
N GLY A 119 12.75 15.26 4.28
CA GLY A 119 12.52 16.68 4.12
C GLY A 119 13.73 17.55 4.49
N PHE A 120 14.60 17.07 5.39
CA PHE A 120 15.87 17.73 5.68
C PHE A 120 16.86 17.64 4.50
N GLU A 121 16.90 16.51 3.81
CA GLU A 121 17.79 16.33 2.65
C GLU A 121 17.22 16.94 1.38
N ASN A 122 15.90 16.84 1.18
CA ASN A 122 15.20 17.27 -0.03
C ASN A 122 14.32 18.49 0.27
N LEU A 123 14.92 19.68 0.29
CA LEU A 123 14.26 20.94 0.67
C LEU A 123 13.11 21.36 -0.25
N ASP A 124 13.06 20.80 -1.45
CA ASP A 124 11.99 20.99 -2.42
C ASP A 124 10.81 20.01 -2.23
N SER A 125 10.79 19.24 -1.15
CA SER A 125 9.64 18.40 -0.76
C SER A 125 8.37 19.24 -0.58
N GLY A 126 7.23 18.78 -1.09
CA GLY A 126 5.93 19.36 -0.75
C GLY A 126 5.48 19.05 0.68
N VAL A 127 5.76 17.83 1.17
CA VAL A 127 5.40 17.39 2.53
C VAL A 127 6.64 17.22 3.40
N GLY A 128 7.52 16.26 3.07
CA GLY A 128 8.83 16.12 3.72
C GLY A 128 8.90 15.16 4.90
N ILE A 129 7.82 14.44 5.23
CA ILE A 129 7.82 13.44 6.31
C ILE A 129 7.25 12.09 5.88
N TYR A 130 7.71 11.03 6.52
CA TYR A 130 7.19 9.67 6.39
C TYR A 130 7.10 9.00 7.78
N ALA A 131 6.24 7.99 7.93
CA ALA A 131 6.13 7.23 9.17
C ALA A 131 6.98 5.95 9.08
N PRO A 132 8.02 5.76 9.92
CA PRO A 132 8.80 4.50 9.91
C PRO A 132 8.01 3.26 10.34
N ASP A 133 7.07 3.44 11.26
CA ASP A 133 6.13 2.42 11.74
C ASP A 133 4.74 3.05 12.03
N ALA A 134 3.75 2.22 12.36
CA ALA A 134 2.40 2.69 12.69
C ALA A 134 2.36 3.54 13.97
N GLU A 135 3.17 3.20 14.98
CA GLU A 135 3.26 3.92 16.25
C GLU A 135 3.72 5.37 16.05
N SER A 136 4.55 5.63 15.04
CA SER A 136 5.05 6.95 14.69
C SER A 136 3.93 7.98 14.49
N TYR A 137 2.78 7.57 13.93
CA TYR A 137 1.62 8.45 13.77
C TYR A 137 1.03 8.92 15.11
N THR A 138 1.17 8.12 16.17
CA THR A 138 0.71 8.45 17.52
C THR A 138 1.80 9.14 18.33
N LEU A 139 3.03 8.60 18.33
CA LEU A 139 4.13 9.11 19.15
C LEU A 139 4.56 10.52 18.75
N PHE A 140 4.58 10.79 17.43
CA PHE A 140 4.94 12.06 16.83
C PHE A 140 3.70 12.83 16.32
N ALA A 141 2.54 12.61 16.94
CA ALA A 141 1.26 13.21 16.55
C ALA A 141 1.28 14.75 16.51
N ASP A 142 2.11 15.39 17.34
CA ASP A 142 2.27 16.86 17.34
C ASP A 142 2.76 17.40 15.99
N LEU A 143 3.50 16.58 15.22
CA LEU A 143 3.95 16.91 13.87
C LEU A 143 3.01 16.34 12.80
N PHE A 144 2.62 15.07 12.93
CA PHE A 144 1.78 14.41 11.93
C PHE A 144 0.39 15.02 11.82
N ASN A 145 -0.29 15.31 12.93
CA ASN A 145 -1.68 15.79 12.90
C ASN A 145 -1.85 17.10 12.12
N PRO A 146 -1.09 18.18 12.38
CA PRO A 146 -1.27 19.41 11.63
C PRO A 146 -0.87 19.27 10.15
N ILE A 147 0.10 18.41 9.81
CA ILE A 147 0.46 18.11 8.42
C ILE A 147 -0.66 17.34 7.70
N ILE A 148 -1.25 16.34 8.36
CA ILE A 148 -2.38 15.57 7.85
C ILE A 148 -3.59 16.48 7.65
N GLU A 149 -3.88 17.35 8.63
CA GLU A 149 -4.98 18.31 8.56
C GLU A 149 -4.81 19.27 7.39
N ASP A 150 -3.62 19.85 7.21
CA ASP A 150 -3.33 20.76 6.09
C ASP A 150 -3.46 20.04 4.74
N TYR A 151 -2.77 18.90 4.57
CA TYR A 151 -2.74 18.19 3.29
C TYR A 151 -4.13 17.69 2.86
N HIS A 152 -4.90 17.12 3.79
CA HIS A 152 -6.22 16.55 3.51
C HIS A 152 -7.37 17.55 3.63
N GLY A 153 -7.08 18.84 3.84
CA GLY A 153 -8.07 19.91 3.78
C GLY A 153 -9.03 19.93 4.97
N GLY A 154 -8.50 19.76 6.19
CA GLY A 154 -9.25 19.96 7.43
C GLY A 154 -9.57 18.68 8.22
N PHE A 155 -8.82 17.59 8.06
CA PHE A 155 -8.98 16.37 8.88
C PHE A 155 -8.35 16.57 10.27
N LYS A 156 -9.16 16.95 11.25
CA LYS A 156 -8.70 17.34 12.59
C LYS A 156 -8.17 16.15 13.40
N ALA A 157 -7.46 16.46 14.48
CA ALA A 157 -7.02 15.46 15.46
C ALA A 157 -8.18 14.63 16.07
N THR A 158 -9.37 15.22 16.16
CA THR A 158 -10.58 14.57 16.71
C THR A 158 -11.41 13.81 15.68
N ASP A 159 -11.15 14.02 14.39
CA ASP A 159 -11.91 13.38 13.32
C ASP A 159 -11.48 11.91 13.19
N LYS A 160 -12.38 11.09 12.63
CA LYS A 160 -12.11 9.69 12.31
C LYS A 160 -12.47 9.41 10.86
N HIS A 161 -11.63 8.65 10.19
CA HIS A 161 -11.90 8.15 8.85
C HIS A 161 -13.07 7.15 8.90
N PRO A 162 -14.05 7.27 7.99
CA PRO A 162 -15.19 6.36 7.97
C PRO A 162 -14.75 4.89 7.74
N PRO A 163 -15.58 3.91 8.11
CA PRO A 163 -15.42 2.53 7.65
C PRO A 163 -15.30 2.47 6.13
N SER A 164 -14.61 1.44 5.63
CA SER A 164 -14.48 1.25 4.18
C SER A 164 -15.85 1.04 3.54
N ASP A 165 -16.09 1.78 2.47
CA ASP A 165 -17.34 1.74 1.71
C ASP A 165 -17.06 2.01 0.23
N PHE A 166 -17.30 0.98 -0.58
CA PHE A 166 -17.11 0.99 -2.03
C PHE A 166 -18.36 1.45 -2.79
N GLY A 167 -19.48 1.69 -2.09
CA GLY A 167 -20.71 2.25 -2.63
C GLY A 167 -21.42 1.39 -3.69
N ASP A 168 -22.39 2.02 -4.38
CA ASP A 168 -23.13 1.39 -5.48
C ASP A 168 -22.42 1.60 -6.82
N MET A 169 -21.89 0.51 -7.36
CA MET A 169 -21.18 0.50 -8.65
C MET A 169 -22.06 0.95 -9.82
N ASN A 170 -23.39 0.91 -9.71
CA ASN A 170 -24.30 1.31 -10.78
C ASN A 170 -24.40 2.82 -10.98
N THR A 171 -23.92 3.61 -10.01
CA THR A 171 -23.87 5.08 -10.15
C THR A 171 -22.59 5.57 -10.83
N LEU A 172 -21.61 4.68 -11.01
CA LEU A 172 -20.39 4.99 -11.73
C LEU A 172 -20.61 4.82 -13.23
N VAL A 173 -20.14 5.80 -14.00
CA VAL A 173 -20.44 5.90 -15.44
C VAL A 173 -19.16 5.87 -16.27
N ASN A 174 -19.32 5.65 -17.57
CA ASN A 174 -18.26 5.99 -18.51
C ASN A 174 -18.15 7.52 -18.59
N LEU A 175 -16.97 8.04 -18.23
CA LEU A 175 -16.67 9.47 -18.13
C LEU A 175 -16.74 10.17 -19.49
N ASP A 176 -16.51 9.43 -20.57
CA ASP A 176 -16.47 9.95 -21.95
C ASP A 176 -16.80 8.84 -22.95
N PRO A 177 -18.09 8.54 -23.17
CA PRO A 177 -18.52 7.42 -24.01
C PRO A 177 -18.01 7.46 -25.46
N ASN A 178 -17.72 8.66 -25.98
CA ASN A 178 -17.23 8.85 -27.35
C ASN A 178 -15.69 8.84 -27.45
N ASN A 179 -14.97 8.78 -26.32
CA ASN A 179 -13.51 8.89 -26.22
C ASN A 179 -12.94 10.14 -26.93
N GLU A 180 -13.65 11.27 -26.80
CA GLU A 180 -13.27 12.56 -27.39
C GLU A 180 -12.16 13.27 -26.58
N PHE A 181 -12.14 13.07 -25.26
CA PHE A 181 -11.28 13.77 -24.30
C PHE A 181 -10.44 12.80 -23.46
N VAL A 182 -11.06 11.75 -22.91
CA VAL A 182 -10.41 10.83 -21.97
C VAL A 182 -9.63 9.75 -22.74
N ILE A 183 -8.32 9.70 -22.49
CA ILE A 183 -7.40 8.75 -23.12
C ILE A 183 -7.35 7.44 -22.33
N SER A 184 -7.26 7.55 -21.01
CA SER A 184 -7.19 6.40 -20.11
C SER A 184 -7.63 6.79 -18.71
N THR A 185 -8.18 5.80 -18.00
CA THR A 185 -8.60 5.95 -16.62
C THR A 185 -7.82 4.94 -15.76
N ARG A 186 -7.47 5.36 -14.54
CA ARG A 186 -6.68 4.57 -13.60
C ARG A 186 -7.16 4.82 -12.19
N VAL A 187 -7.37 3.76 -11.42
CA VAL A 187 -7.60 3.84 -9.98
C VAL A 187 -6.55 3.00 -9.27
N ARG A 188 -5.89 3.58 -8.27
CA ARG A 188 -4.97 2.85 -7.40
C ARG A 188 -5.37 2.97 -5.93
N CYS A 189 -4.95 1.99 -5.13
CA CYS A 189 -4.92 2.08 -3.67
C CYS A 189 -3.58 1.57 -3.12
N GLY A 190 -3.17 2.06 -1.96
CA GLY A 190 -2.02 1.61 -1.19
C GLY A 190 -2.47 0.71 -0.04
N ARG A 191 -1.73 -0.34 0.26
CA ARG A 191 -2.01 -1.20 1.42
C ARG A 191 -0.72 -1.62 2.11
N SER A 192 -0.76 -1.63 3.43
CA SER A 192 0.33 -2.12 4.28
C SER A 192 -0.13 -3.38 4.99
N LEU A 193 0.69 -4.42 4.95
CA LEU A 193 0.42 -5.70 5.58
C LEU A 193 0.47 -5.61 7.11
N GLN A 194 -0.51 -6.22 7.79
CA GLN A 194 -0.54 -6.33 9.24
C GLN A 194 0.64 -7.16 9.75
N GLY A 195 1.25 -6.71 10.86
CA GLY A 195 2.41 -7.38 11.47
C GLY A 195 3.77 -6.97 10.89
N TYR A 196 3.79 -6.08 9.89
CA TYR A 196 5.02 -5.50 9.34
C TYR A 196 5.05 -3.98 9.56
N PRO A 197 6.21 -3.41 9.93
CA PRO A 197 6.38 -1.96 9.92
C PRO A 197 6.54 -1.45 8.49
N PHE A 198 6.66 -0.14 8.31
CA PHE A 198 6.98 0.43 7.00
C PHE A 198 8.47 0.27 6.66
N ASN A 199 8.82 0.64 5.42
CA ASN A 199 10.14 0.41 4.81
C ASN A 199 11.38 0.73 5.70
N PRO A 200 11.44 1.84 6.46
CA PRO A 200 12.64 2.19 7.24
C PRO A 200 12.89 1.24 8.43
N CYS A 201 11.91 0.44 8.81
CA CYS A 201 12.00 -0.54 9.88
C CYS A 201 11.96 -2.00 9.38
N LEU A 202 11.76 -2.23 8.08
CA LEU A 202 11.82 -3.56 7.48
C LEU A 202 13.25 -4.11 7.47
N THR A 203 13.38 -5.41 7.70
CA THR A 203 14.59 -6.19 7.47
C THR A 203 14.56 -6.84 6.08
N GLU A 204 15.73 -7.23 5.56
CA GLU A 204 15.82 -7.95 4.28
C GLU A 204 14.95 -9.24 4.26
N ALA A 205 14.92 -9.97 5.38
CA ALA A 205 14.11 -11.18 5.50
C ALA A 205 12.60 -10.87 5.41
N GLN A 206 12.14 -9.78 6.02
CA GLN A 206 10.75 -9.36 5.94
C GLN A 206 10.36 -8.94 4.53
N TYR A 207 11.23 -8.26 3.78
CA TYR A 207 10.98 -7.98 2.35
C TYR A 207 10.70 -9.25 1.55
N LYS A 208 11.52 -10.30 1.73
CA LYS A 208 11.33 -11.60 1.07
C LYS A 208 10.05 -12.31 1.53
N GLU A 209 9.76 -12.27 2.84
CA GLU A 209 8.56 -12.89 3.39
C GLU A 209 7.28 -12.25 2.85
N MET A 210 7.25 -10.91 2.80
CA MET A 210 6.12 -10.15 2.27
C MET A 210 5.94 -10.41 0.77
N GLU A 211 7.02 -10.41 0.00
CA GLU A 211 7.00 -10.80 -1.41
C GLU A 211 6.41 -12.20 -1.60
N GLN A 212 6.88 -13.19 -0.82
CA GLN A 212 6.41 -14.56 -0.93
C GLN A 212 4.92 -14.67 -0.61
N LYS A 213 4.45 -14.04 0.48
CA LYS A 213 3.02 -14.05 0.87
C LYS A 213 2.13 -13.45 -0.21
N VAL A 214 2.53 -12.29 -0.73
CA VAL A 214 1.76 -11.55 -1.73
C VAL A 214 1.77 -12.28 -3.07
N SER A 215 2.95 -12.65 -3.58
CA SER A 215 3.07 -13.35 -4.87
C SER A 215 2.38 -14.71 -4.85
N SER A 216 2.39 -15.44 -3.73
CA SER A 216 1.63 -16.69 -3.58
C SER A 216 0.11 -16.45 -3.62
N THR A 217 -0.36 -15.40 -2.96
CA THR A 217 -1.78 -15.01 -2.98
C THR A 217 -2.22 -14.61 -4.39
N LEU A 218 -1.39 -13.86 -5.12
CA LEU A 218 -1.66 -13.42 -6.49
C LEU A 218 -1.61 -14.55 -7.52
N LYS A 219 -0.98 -15.70 -7.23
CA LYS A 219 -1.07 -16.87 -8.11
C LYS A 219 -2.44 -17.54 -8.09
N GLU A 220 -3.25 -17.27 -7.08
CA GLU A 220 -4.56 -17.89 -6.90
C GLU A 220 -5.72 -17.04 -7.42
N VAL A 221 -5.46 -15.79 -7.85
CA VAL A 221 -6.53 -14.97 -8.43
C VAL A 221 -6.91 -15.49 -9.83
N THR A 222 -8.20 -15.48 -10.13
CA THR A 222 -8.79 -16.06 -11.34
C THR A 222 -9.33 -15.00 -12.29
N ASP A 223 -9.93 -15.45 -13.39
CA ASP A 223 -10.68 -14.62 -14.33
C ASP A 223 -9.82 -13.50 -14.93
N ASP A 224 -10.38 -12.30 -15.05
CA ASP A 224 -9.69 -11.13 -15.59
C ASP A 224 -8.57 -10.59 -14.67
N LEU A 225 -8.40 -11.15 -13.46
CA LEU A 225 -7.29 -10.79 -12.56
C LEU A 225 -6.09 -11.72 -12.70
N ALA A 226 -6.24 -12.90 -13.32
CA ALA A 226 -5.18 -13.89 -13.46
C ALA A 226 -3.99 -13.37 -14.28
N GLY A 227 -2.78 -13.70 -13.85
CA GLY A 227 -1.57 -13.01 -14.28
C GLY A 227 -0.29 -13.60 -13.74
N THR A 228 0.80 -12.85 -13.92
CA THR A 228 2.16 -13.29 -13.61
C THR A 228 2.82 -12.30 -12.67
N TYR A 229 3.54 -12.82 -11.68
CA TYR A 229 4.42 -12.05 -10.82
C TYR A 229 5.84 -12.05 -11.38
N TYR A 230 6.43 -10.87 -11.50
CA TYR A 230 7.78 -10.63 -11.98
C TYR A 230 8.61 -10.01 -10.85
N PRO A 231 9.46 -10.80 -10.16
CA PRO A 231 10.39 -10.25 -9.18
C PRO A 231 11.40 -9.33 -9.88
N LEU A 232 11.76 -8.21 -9.25
CA LEU A 232 12.84 -7.35 -9.76
C LEU A 232 14.20 -8.04 -9.60
N THR A 233 14.38 -8.86 -8.56
CA THR A 233 15.57 -9.69 -8.41
C THR A 233 15.65 -10.69 -9.56
N GLY A 234 16.71 -10.57 -10.38
CA GLY A 234 16.92 -11.44 -11.54
C GLY A 234 16.12 -11.05 -12.78
N MET A 235 15.39 -9.93 -12.76
CA MET A 235 14.70 -9.40 -13.94
C MET A 235 15.72 -9.02 -15.03
N THR A 236 15.49 -9.48 -16.26
CA THR A 236 16.36 -9.14 -17.39
C THR A 236 16.16 -7.67 -17.78
N LYS A 237 17.17 -7.05 -18.41
CA LYS A 237 17.09 -5.66 -18.84
C LYS A 237 16.00 -5.44 -19.89
N GLU A 238 15.75 -6.43 -20.73
CA GLU A 238 14.69 -6.41 -21.74
C GLU A 238 13.31 -6.40 -21.07
N THR A 239 13.09 -7.27 -20.08
CA THR A 239 11.83 -7.30 -19.31
C THR A 239 11.64 -6.00 -18.54
N GLN A 240 12.71 -5.51 -17.91
CA GLN A 240 12.69 -4.25 -17.17
C GLN A 240 12.33 -3.09 -18.11
N GLN A 241 12.97 -3.00 -19.27
CA GLN A 241 12.71 -1.94 -20.25
C GLN A 241 11.29 -2.02 -20.79
N GLN A 242 10.78 -3.21 -21.12
CA GLN A 242 9.38 -3.37 -21.56
C GLN A 242 8.39 -2.86 -20.51
N LEU A 243 8.59 -3.19 -19.23
CA LEU A 243 7.73 -2.72 -18.15
C LEU A 243 7.85 -1.20 -17.92
N ILE A 244 9.01 -0.60 -18.19
CA ILE A 244 9.19 0.86 -18.17
C ILE A 244 8.45 1.52 -19.35
N ASP A 245 8.61 0.98 -20.55
CA ASP A 245 8.00 1.49 -21.79
C ASP A 245 6.48 1.41 -21.73
N ASP A 246 5.95 0.36 -21.09
CA ASP A 246 4.52 0.20 -20.85
C ASP A 246 3.99 1.09 -19.68
N HIS A 247 4.86 1.87 -19.03
CA HIS A 247 4.58 2.69 -17.85
C HIS A 247 4.08 1.91 -16.63
N PHE A 248 4.52 0.65 -16.48
CA PHE A 248 4.09 -0.23 -15.39
C PHE A 248 5.12 -0.38 -14.28
N LEU A 249 6.41 -0.29 -14.58
CA LEU A 249 7.45 -0.40 -13.55
C LEU A 249 7.57 0.90 -12.75
N PHE A 250 7.65 0.79 -11.44
CA PHE A 250 8.07 1.89 -10.58
C PHE A 250 9.56 2.18 -10.78
N LYS A 251 9.93 3.46 -10.67
CA LYS A 251 11.32 3.90 -10.90
C LYS A 251 12.22 3.47 -9.75
N GLU A 252 13.43 3.04 -10.09
CA GLU A 252 14.50 2.89 -9.11
C GLU A 252 15.03 4.26 -8.71
N GLY A 253 15.41 4.41 -7.43
CA GLY A 253 16.22 5.56 -6.99
C GLY A 253 15.48 6.88 -6.82
N ASP A 254 14.21 6.85 -6.39
CA ASP A 254 13.54 8.07 -5.91
C ASP A 254 14.30 8.62 -4.70
N ARG A 255 14.84 9.84 -4.82
CA ARG A 255 15.68 10.45 -3.78
C ARG A 255 14.94 10.76 -2.48
N PHE A 256 13.62 10.95 -2.51
CA PHE A 256 12.82 11.16 -1.32
C PHE A 256 12.71 9.84 -0.54
N LEU A 257 12.42 8.74 -1.25
CA LEU A 257 12.37 7.40 -0.65
C LEU A 257 13.76 6.93 -0.15
N GLN A 258 14.82 7.23 -0.90
CA GLN A 258 16.19 6.94 -0.47
C GLN A 258 16.55 7.68 0.82
N ALA A 259 16.29 8.98 0.90
CA ALA A 259 16.55 9.78 2.10
C ALA A 259 15.66 9.39 3.29
N ALA A 260 14.49 8.79 3.04
CA ALA A 260 13.65 8.19 4.07
C ALA A 260 14.09 6.77 4.47
N ASN A 261 15.22 6.26 3.99
CA ASN A 261 15.69 4.87 4.19
C ASN A 261 14.70 3.79 3.70
N ALA A 262 13.84 4.14 2.74
CA ALA A 262 12.78 3.26 2.25
C ALA A 262 13.24 2.27 1.15
N CYS A 263 14.44 2.48 0.60
CA CYS A 263 15.00 1.66 -0.49
C CYS A 263 16.08 0.67 -0.02
N ARG A 264 16.17 0.37 1.30
CA ARG A 264 17.18 -0.58 1.80
C ARG A 264 16.99 -1.96 1.17
N TYR A 265 18.13 -2.64 0.95
CA TYR A 265 18.22 -3.99 0.36
C TYR A 265 17.73 -4.11 -1.10
N TRP A 266 17.55 -3.00 -1.82
CA TRP A 266 17.07 -3.02 -3.20
C TRP A 266 17.91 -3.94 -4.12
N PRO A 267 17.30 -4.73 -5.03
CA PRO A 267 15.86 -4.86 -5.31
C PRO A 267 15.18 -6.01 -4.53
N THR A 268 15.78 -6.50 -3.45
CA THR A 268 15.28 -7.67 -2.72
C THR A 268 13.84 -7.48 -2.24
N GLY A 269 12.99 -8.47 -2.52
CA GLY A 269 11.58 -8.48 -2.16
C GLY A 269 10.69 -7.56 -3.00
N ARG A 270 11.23 -6.89 -4.02
CA ARG A 270 10.44 -6.01 -4.89
C ARG A 270 10.00 -6.77 -6.13
N GLY A 271 8.79 -6.48 -6.58
CA GLY A 271 8.26 -7.07 -7.80
C GLY A 271 7.03 -6.34 -8.31
N ILE A 272 6.60 -6.78 -9.48
CA ILE A 272 5.36 -6.36 -10.09
C ILE A 272 4.55 -7.57 -10.51
N TYR A 273 3.28 -7.57 -10.17
CA TYR A 273 2.30 -8.46 -10.77
C TYR A 273 1.50 -7.70 -11.82
N HIS A 274 1.14 -8.36 -12.91
CA HIS A 274 0.07 -7.87 -13.77
C HIS A 274 -0.71 -9.03 -14.42
N ASN A 275 -1.99 -8.79 -14.70
CA ASN A 275 -2.81 -9.70 -15.50
C ASN A 275 -2.38 -9.70 -16.97
N ALA A 276 -2.90 -10.64 -17.76
CA ALA A 276 -2.57 -10.79 -19.18
C ALA A 276 -2.83 -9.51 -19.99
N GLU A 277 -3.97 -8.86 -19.73
CA GLU A 277 -4.39 -7.63 -20.42
C GLU A 277 -3.69 -6.36 -19.90
N LYS A 278 -2.84 -6.49 -18.86
CA LYS A 278 -2.14 -5.39 -18.19
C LYS A 278 -3.09 -4.27 -17.71
N THR A 279 -4.29 -4.66 -17.31
CA THR A 279 -5.36 -3.79 -16.78
C THR A 279 -5.53 -3.88 -15.26
N PHE A 280 -4.86 -4.85 -14.63
CA PHE A 280 -4.73 -4.99 -13.19
C PHE A 280 -3.27 -5.27 -12.83
N LEU A 281 -2.70 -4.45 -11.95
CA LEU A 281 -1.30 -4.52 -11.55
C LEU A 281 -1.16 -4.39 -10.03
N VAL A 282 -0.11 -5.00 -9.48
CA VAL A 282 0.26 -4.85 -8.08
C VAL A 282 1.76 -4.61 -8.00
N TRP A 283 2.17 -3.46 -7.47
CA TRP A 283 3.56 -3.25 -7.07
C TRP A 283 3.75 -3.78 -5.67
N VAL A 284 4.86 -4.48 -5.46
CA VAL A 284 5.22 -5.10 -4.18
C VAL A 284 6.48 -4.44 -3.65
N ASN A 285 6.41 -3.95 -2.40
CA ASN A 285 7.50 -3.38 -1.62
C ASN A 285 8.20 -2.14 -2.23
N GLU A 286 7.42 -1.24 -2.82
CA GLU A 286 7.91 0.07 -3.31
C GLU A 286 7.87 1.11 -2.17
N GLU A 287 7.05 2.16 -2.28
CA GLU A 287 6.84 3.16 -1.22
C GLU A 287 5.98 2.59 -0.08
N ASP A 288 4.93 1.86 -0.46
CA ASP A 288 4.08 1.07 0.44
C ASP A 288 4.34 -0.42 0.16
N HIS A 289 3.85 -1.30 1.05
CA HIS A 289 4.02 -2.74 0.85
C HIS A 289 3.31 -3.21 -0.42
N LEU A 290 2.14 -2.64 -0.70
CA LEU A 290 1.37 -2.88 -1.90
C LEU A 290 0.85 -1.58 -2.49
N ARG A 291 0.95 -1.49 -3.82
CA ARG A 291 0.18 -0.52 -4.61
C ARG A 291 -0.63 -1.30 -5.64
N ILE A 292 -1.93 -1.39 -5.40
CA ILE A 292 -2.87 -2.15 -6.22
C ILE A 292 -3.49 -1.19 -7.22
N ILE A 293 -3.49 -1.55 -8.49
CA ILE A 293 -3.78 -0.65 -9.61
C ILE A 293 -4.74 -1.35 -10.55
N SER A 294 -5.77 -0.63 -10.98
CA SER A 294 -6.61 -1.00 -12.11
C SER A 294 -6.61 0.15 -13.10
N MET A 295 -6.42 -0.15 -14.39
CA MET A 295 -6.39 0.85 -15.45
C MET A 295 -6.76 0.28 -16.81
N GLN A 296 -7.22 1.14 -17.72
CA GLN A 296 -7.40 0.82 -19.15
C GLN A 296 -7.56 2.11 -19.95
N LYS A 297 -7.56 1.99 -21.28
CA LYS A 297 -7.93 3.10 -22.19
C LYS A 297 -9.42 3.46 -22.04
N GLY A 298 -9.74 4.72 -22.37
CA GLY A 298 -11.10 5.26 -22.29
C GLY A 298 -11.56 5.60 -20.86
N GLY A 299 -12.85 5.90 -20.74
CA GLY A 299 -13.48 6.46 -19.54
C GLY A 299 -14.30 5.51 -18.67
N ASP A 300 -14.27 4.18 -18.90
CA ASP A 300 -15.12 3.22 -18.17
C ASP A 300 -14.69 3.00 -16.70
N LEU A 301 -15.01 3.99 -15.86
CA LEU A 301 -14.64 4.02 -14.46
C LEU A 301 -15.26 2.88 -13.65
N LYS A 302 -16.49 2.47 -14.00
CA LYS A 302 -17.21 1.40 -13.31
C LYS A 302 -16.41 0.10 -13.37
N THR A 303 -16.03 -0.33 -14.58
CA THR A 303 -15.26 -1.57 -14.79
C THR A 303 -13.90 -1.51 -14.11
N ILE A 304 -13.22 -0.37 -14.19
CA ILE A 304 -11.89 -0.17 -13.59
C ILE A 304 -11.96 -0.27 -12.07
N TYR A 305 -12.94 0.40 -11.46
CA TYR A 305 -13.09 0.43 -10.01
C TYR A 305 -13.55 -0.92 -9.46
N ASP A 306 -14.47 -1.61 -10.14
CA ASP A 306 -14.87 -2.98 -9.80
C ASP A 306 -13.67 -3.93 -9.75
N ARG A 307 -12.85 -3.90 -10.81
CA ARG A 307 -11.64 -4.73 -10.90
C ARG A 307 -10.63 -4.44 -9.78
N LEU A 308 -10.46 -3.16 -9.41
CA LEU A 308 -9.62 -2.79 -8.27
C LEU A 308 -10.15 -3.39 -6.96
N ILE A 309 -11.46 -3.28 -6.71
CA ILE A 309 -12.09 -3.78 -5.48
C ILE A 309 -11.93 -5.30 -5.37
N ARG A 310 -12.22 -6.03 -6.46
CA ARG A 310 -12.06 -7.49 -6.50
C ARG A 310 -10.62 -7.90 -6.21
N GLY A 311 -9.64 -7.25 -6.86
CA GLY A 311 -8.22 -7.51 -6.63
C GLY A 311 -7.79 -7.22 -5.19
N ALA A 312 -8.20 -6.08 -4.63
CA ALA A 312 -7.87 -5.72 -3.25
C ALA A 312 -8.48 -6.70 -2.23
N LYS A 313 -9.75 -7.07 -2.39
CA LYS A 313 -10.43 -8.04 -1.51
C LYS A 313 -9.83 -9.44 -1.61
N ALA A 314 -9.43 -9.88 -2.79
CA ALA A 314 -8.79 -11.17 -2.99
C ALA A 314 -7.45 -11.25 -2.23
N ILE A 315 -6.67 -10.17 -2.23
CA ILE A 315 -5.41 -10.10 -1.47
C ILE A 315 -5.71 -10.03 0.04
N GLU A 316 -6.62 -9.15 0.46
CA GLU A 316 -6.97 -8.93 1.88
C GLU A 316 -7.46 -10.20 2.57
N ALA A 317 -8.19 -11.05 1.84
CA ALA A 317 -8.71 -12.32 2.35
C ALA A 317 -7.60 -13.29 2.84
N LYS A 318 -6.37 -13.16 2.33
CA LYS A 318 -5.22 -13.99 2.73
C LYS A 318 -4.12 -13.21 3.45
N VAL A 319 -4.03 -11.92 3.18
CA VAL A 319 -2.98 -11.03 3.67
C VAL A 319 -3.65 -9.81 4.30
N PRO A 320 -3.95 -9.85 5.62
CA PRO A 320 -4.65 -8.77 6.29
C PRO A 320 -3.91 -7.43 6.19
N PHE A 321 -4.68 -6.35 6.00
CA PHE A 321 -4.14 -5.00 5.90
C PHE A 321 -4.22 -4.24 7.22
N SER A 322 -3.23 -3.37 7.45
CA SER A 322 -3.17 -2.45 8.58
C SER A 322 -4.15 -1.29 8.39
N ARG A 323 -5.16 -1.24 9.25
CA ARG A 323 -6.14 -0.15 9.31
C ARG A 323 -6.23 0.40 10.73
N ASP A 324 -6.17 1.71 10.86
CA ASP A 324 -6.36 2.47 12.09
C ASP A 324 -7.78 3.06 12.16
N ASP A 325 -8.35 3.16 13.37
CA ASP A 325 -9.70 3.67 13.59
C ASP A 325 -9.86 5.15 13.19
N ARG A 326 -8.80 5.95 13.35
CA ARG A 326 -8.80 7.36 12.99
C ARG A 326 -8.29 7.57 11.57
N LEU A 327 -7.18 6.94 11.21
CA LEU A 327 -6.44 7.23 9.97
C LEU A 327 -6.85 6.36 8.78
N GLY A 328 -7.72 5.37 8.97
CA GLY A 328 -8.08 4.43 7.91
C GLY A 328 -6.91 3.51 7.57
N PHE A 329 -6.76 3.13 6.30
CA PHE A 329 -5.63 2.29 5.91
C PHE A 329 -4.31 3.05 6.10
N LEU A 330 -3.37 2.38 6.74
CA LEU A 330 -2.07 2.96 7.07
C LEU A 330 -1.10 2.84 5.89
N THR A 331 -0.43 3.94 5.59
CA THR A 331 0.56 4.07 4.51
C THR A 331 1.82 4.73 5.02
N PHE A 332 2.92 4.53 4.30
CA PHE A 332 4.22 5.08 4.66
C PHE A 332 4.25 6.62 4.65
N CYS A 333 3.62 7.23 3.64
CA CYS A 333 3.45 8.67 3.52
C CYS A 333 2.09 9.12 4.08
N PRO A 334 1.99 10.22 4.86
CA PRO A 334 0.72 10.71 5.39
C PRO A 334 -0.28 11.16 4.31
N THR A 335 0.21 11.45 3.10
CA THR A 335 -0.65 11.88 1.96
C THR A 335 -1.50 10.75 1.38
N ASN A 336 -1.14 9.50 1.67
CA ASN A 336 -1.77 8.31 1.15
C ASN A 336 -2.68 7.60 2.18
N LEU A 337 -2.91 8.19 3.36
CA LEU A 337 -3.79 7.65 4.40
C LEU A 337 -5.27 7.59 3.98
N GLY A 338 -6.09 6.91 4.79
CA GLY A 338 -7.54 6.85 4.65
C GLY A 338 -7.97 5.79 3.65
N THR A 339 -8.63 6.22 2.58
CA THR A 339 -9.01 5.35 1.45
C THR A 339 -7.78 4.83 0.73
N THR A 340 -6.69 5.60 0.75
CA THR A 340 -5.50 5.51 -0.11
C THR A 340 -5.81 5.64 -1.61
N ILE A 341 -7.05 5.96 -1.97
CA ILE A 341 -7.51 5.94 -3.35
C ILE A 341 -6.97 7.16 -4.09
N ARG A 342 -6.38 6.89 -5.24
CA ARG A 342 -6.18 7.88 -6.29
C ARG A 342 -6.82 7.37 -7.57
N ALA A 343 -7.99 7.91 -7.87
CA ALA A 343 -8.68 7.78 -9.14
C ALA A 343 -8.23 8.93 -10.04
N SER A 344 -7.85 8.63 -11.28
CA SER A 344 -7.29 9.59 -12.21
C SER A 344 -7.63 9.29 -13.66
N VAL A 345 -7.60 10.33 -14.48
CA VAL A 345 -7.68 10.22 -15.94
C VAL A 345 -6.51 10.92 -16.61
N HIS A 346 -6.04 10.35 -17.72
CA HIS A 346 -5.34 11.13 -18.73
C HIS A 346 -6.38 11.72 -19.69
N ILE A 347 -6.41 13.05 -19.78
CA ILE A 347 -7.45 13.77 -20.52
C ILE A 347 -6.85 14.94 -21.31
N LYS A 348 -7.44 15.24 -22.46
CA LYS A 348 -7.15 16.44 -23.27
C LYS A 348 -8.32 17.41 -23.15
N LEU A 349 -8.04 18.64 -22.74
CA LEU A 349 -9.01 19.73 -22.63
C LEU A 349 -8.40 20.98 -23.28
N PRO A 350 -8.17 21.00 -24.60
CA PRO A 350 -7.35 22.01 -25.26
C PRO A 350 -7.82 23.46 -25.04
N LYS A 351 -9.13 23.70 -24.94
CA LYS A 351 -9.66 25.06 -24.72
C LYS A 351 -9.51 25.49 -23.27
N LEU A 352 -9.89 24.65 -22.32
CA LEU A 352 -9.77 24.96 -20.89
C LEU A 352 -8.30 25.01 -20.45
N ALA A 353 -7.45 24.15 -20.99
CA ALA A 353 -6.03 24.10 -20.70
C ALA A 353 -5.19 25.16 -21.45
N ALA A 354 -5.80 25.97 -22.32
CA ALA A 354 -5.14 27.12 -22.93
C ALA A 354 -4.67 28.12 -21.85
N ASP A 355 -5.38 28.18 -20.72
CA ASP A 355 -4.90 28.78 -19.48
C ASP A 355 -4.82 27.71 -18.39
N ARG A 356 -3.61 27.23 -18.11
CA ARG A 356 -3.38 26.22 -17.07
C ARG A 356 -3.87 26.67 -15.69
N LYS A 357 -3.75 27.95 -15.33
CA LYS A 357 -4.25 28.44 -14.04
C LYS A 357 -5.76 28.31 -13.96
N LYS A 358 -6.46 28.57 -15.07
CA LYS A 358 -7.90 28.35 -15.17
C LYS A 358 -8.26 26.87 -15.00
N LEU A 359 -7.54 25.97 -15.67
CA LEU A 359 -7.75 24.52 -15.51
C LEU A 359 -7.58 24.09 -14.05
N GLU A 360 -6.50 24.51 -13.39
CA GLU A 360 -6.23 24.22 -11.98
C GLU A 360 -7.29 24.82 -11.04
N GLU A 361 -7.73 26.05 -11.30
CA GLU A 361 -8.80 26.72 -10.55
C GLU A 361 -10.12 25.94 -10.64
N VAL A 362 -10.53 25.56 -11.85
CA VAL A 362 -11.79 24.82 -12.07
C VAL A 362 -11.71 23.42 -11.47
N ALA A 363 -10.61 22.69 -11.70
CA ALA A 363 -10.38 21.37 -11.10
C ALA A 363 -10.41 21.43 -9.56
N GLY A 364 -9.81 22.47 -8.98
CA GLY A 364 -9.79 22.68 -7.52
C GLY A 364 -11.17 22.83 -6.89
N ARG A 365 -12.16 23.41 -7.60
CA ARG A 365 -13.55 23.52 -7.12
C ARG A 365 -14.23 22.16 -6.91
N TYR A 366 -13.73 21.12 -7.59
CA TYR A 366 -14.20 19.74 -7.48
C TYR A 366 -13.25 18.86 -6.66
N ASN A 367 -12.37 19.46 -5.84
CA ASN A 367 -11.36 18.75 -5.07
C ASN A 367 -10.39 17.91 -5.91
N LEU A 368 -10.16 18.31 -7.17
CA LEU A 368 -9.22 17.64 -8.07
C LEU A 368 -7.85 18.33 -8.06
N GLN A 369 -6.81 17.55 -8.37
CA GLN A 369 -5.46 18.03 -8.62
C GLN A 369 -5.07 17.72 -10.07
N VAL A 370 -4.40 18.68 -10.71
CA VAL A 370 -3.85 18.57 -12.07
C VAL A 370 -2.35 18.28 -11.97
N ARG A 371 -1.87 17.28 -12.72
CA ARG A 371 -0.47 16.89 -12.85
C ARG A 371 -0.09 16.74 -14.34
N GLY A 372 1.20 16.75 -14.63
CA GLY A 372 1.70 16.41 -15.97
C GLY A 372 1.55 14.92 -16.30
N THR A 373 1.86 14.57 -17.55
CA THR A 373 1.55 13.24 -18.12
C THR A 373 2.30 12.09 -17.44
N SER A 374 3.45 12.38 -16.81
CA SER A 374 4.28 11.38 -16.12
C SER A 374 4.10 11.41 -14.59
N GLY A 375 3.08 12.11 -14.08
CA GLY A 375 2.76 12.19 -12.66
C GLY A 375 3.25 13.47 -11.98
N GLU A 376 3.51 13.38 -10.68
CA GLU A 376 3.86 14.54 -9.84
C GLU A 376 5.12 15.25 -10.33
N HIS A 377 5.10 16.58 -10.30
CA HIS A 377 6.24 17.43 -10.71
C HIS A 377 6.69 17.25 -12.17
N THR A 378 5.83 16.74 -13.06
CA THR A 378 6.13 16.62 -14.50
C THR A 378 5.31 17.60 -15.33
N GLU A 379 5.81 17.94 -16.52
CA GLU A 379 5.10 18.75 -17.51
C GLU A 379 4.06 17.93 -18.28
N SER A 380 3.07 18.61 -18.85
CA SER A 380 2.13 17.98 -19.79
C SER A 380 2.82 17.76 -21.14
N ILE A 381 2.71 16.56 -21.69
CA ILE A 381 3.19 16.21 -23.02
C ILE A 381 1.99 16.11 -23.95
N GLY A 382 2.00 16.87 -25.06
CA GLY A 382 0.93 16.82 -26.07
C GLY A 382 -0.45 17.28 -25.57
N GLY A 383 -0.49 18.19 -24.60
CA GLY A 383 -1.73 18.71 -24.01
C GLY A 383 -2.49 17.69 -23.14
N ILE A 384 -1.82 16.63 -22.69
CA ILE A 384 -2.38 15.57 -21.86
C ILE A 384 -2.10 15.87 -20.39
N TYR A 385 -3.15 15.91 -19.58
CA TYR A 385 -3.06 16.14 -18.15
C TYR A 385 -3.49 14.89 -17.37
N ASP A 386 -2.83 14.62 -16.25
CA ASP A 386 -3.27 13.66 -15.24
C ASP A 386 -4.11 14.41 -14.20
N ILE A 387 -5.42 14.20 -14.23
CA ILE A 387 -6.37 14.84 -13.30
C ILE A 387 -6.94 13.78 -12.36
N SER A 388 -6.89 14.04 -11.06
CA SER A 388 -7.23 13.05 -10.01
C SER A 388 -7.88 13.66 -8.79
N ASN A 389 -8.61 12.87 -8.00
CA ASN A 389 -9.07 13.31 -6.67
C ASN A 389 -7.85 13.66 -5.77
N LYS A 390 -7.93 14.82 -5.12
CA LYS A 390 -6.89 15.29 -4.20
C LYS A 390 -7.04 14.63 -2.82
N ARG A 391 -8.27 14.58 -2.31
CA ARG A 391 -8.60 14.10 -0.96
C ARG A 391 -8.57 12.57 -0.90
N ARG A 392 -8.05 12.03 0.21
CA ARG A 392 -8.00 10.56 0.46
C ARG A 392 -8.44 10.17 1.88
N LEU A 393 -8.44 11.11 2.81
CA LEU A 393 -8.80 10.93 4.21
C LEU A 393 -10.07 11.74 4.56
N GLY A 394 -10.86 11.25 5.53
CA GLY A 394 -12.14 11.88 5.91
C GLY A 394 -13.32 11.68 4.94
N LEU A 395 -13.20 10.76 3.98
CA LEU A 395 -14.25 10.38 3.02
C LEU A 395 -14.12 8.89 2.68
N THR A 396 -15.18 8.24 2.21
CA THR A 396 -15.15 6.82 1.82
C THR A 396 -14.46 6.60 0.47
N GLU A 397 -14.08 5.36 0.17
CA GLU A 397 -13.53 4.97 -1.13
C GLU A 397 -14.45 5.38 -2.29
N TYR A 398 -15.76 5.18 -2.11
CA TYR A 398 -16.78 5.60 -3.07
C TYR A 398 -16.81 7.13 -3.25
N GLN A 399 -16.82 7.89 -2.14
CA GLN A 399 -16.80 9.36 -2.22
C GLN A 399 -15.56 9.89 -2.94
N ALA A 400 -14.39 9.29 -2.71
CA ALA A 400 -13.15 9.67 -3.40
C ALA A 400 -13.22 9.45 -4.92
N VAL A 401 -13.79 8.31 -5.36
CA VAL A 401 -14.00 8.04 -6.79
C VAL A 401 -15.08 8.94 -7.39
N ARG A 402 -16.14 9.26 -6.62
CA ARG A 402 -17.20 10.18 -7.04
C ARG A 402 -16.69 11.61 -7.23
N GLU A 403 -15.81 12.11 -6.36
CA GLU A 403 -15.16 13.42 -6.57
C GLU A 403 -14.46 13.48 -7.93
N MET A 404 -13.70 12.43 -8.28
CA MET A 404 -13.05 12.34 -9.59
C MET A 404 -14.08 12.29 -10.73
N GLN A 405 -15.07 11.40 -10.65
CA GLN A 405 -16.09 11.28 -11.69
C GLN A 405 -16.82 12.60 -11.94
N ASP A 406 -17.36 13.21 -10.88
CA ASP A 406 -18.23 14.38 -10.99
C ASP A 406 -17.42 15.59 -11.49
N GLY A 407 -16.19 15.76 -11.02
CA GLY A 407 -15.31 16.83 -11.51
C GLY A 407 -14.86 16.63 -12.96
N ILE A 408 -14.55 15.40 -13.40
CA ILE A 408 -14.19 15.15 -14.82
C ILE A 408 -15.37 15.40 -15.76
N LEU A 409 -16.58 14.98 -15.38
CA LEU A 409 -17.79 15.22 -16.18
C LEU A 409 -18.04 16.72 -16.36
N GLU A 410 -17.90 17.53 -15.30
CA GLU A 410 -18.07 18.98 -15.40
C GLU A 410 -16.92 19.66 -16.17
N LEU A 411 -15.68 19.19 -16.05
CA LEU A 411 -14.56 19.69 -16.86
C LEU A 411 -14.80 19.45 -18.36
N ILE A 412 -15.27 18.27 -18.75
CA ILE A 412 -15.62 17.94 -20.15
C ILE A 412 -16.77 18.83 -20.65
N LYS A 413 -17.79 19.05 -19.82
CA LYS A 413 -18.91 19.93 -20.16
C LYS A 413 -18.46 21.38 -20.38
N ILE A 414 -17.55 21.89 -19.54
CA ILE A 414 -16.96 23.23 -19.71
C ILE A 414 -16.17 23.29 -21.01
N GLU A 415 -15.31 22.31 -21.28
CA GLU A 415 -14.54 22.22 -22.52
C GLU A 415 -15.42 22.23 -23.78
N LYS A 416 -16.58 21.55 -23.73
CA LYS A 416 -17.56 21.56 -24.84
C LYS A 416 -18.25 22.91 -25.03
N SER A 417 -18.31 23.74 -23.99
CA SER A 417 -19.01 25.04 -24.00
C SER A 417 -18.13 26.23 -24.38
N LEU A 418 -16.81 26.10 -24.21
CA LEU A 418 -15.80 27.02 -24.73
C LEU A 418 -15.66 26.84 -26.24
#